data_AF-A0A6G9YZZ0-F1
#
_entry.id   AF-A0A6G9YZZ0-F1
#
_cell.length_a   1.000
_cell.length_b   1.000
_cell.length_c   1.000
_cell.angle_alpha   90.00
_cell.angle_beta   90.00
_cell.angle_gamma   90.00
#
_symmetry.space_group_name_H-M   'P 1'
#
loop_
_entity.id
_entity.type
_entity.pdbx_description
1 polymer ?
#
loop_
_entity_poly.entity_id
_entity_poly.type
_entity_poly.pdbx_seq_one_letter_code
_entity_poly.pdbx_strand_id
1 'polypeptide(L)' 'MSTPAAAWFKSSYSSTSGDCVEVAFLSPDTIGVRDSKNPTGPALTFTAAEWDSFTATLRANPS' A
#
# COMPACT_ATOMS: atom_id res chain seq x y z
N MET A 1 12.67 -5.40 21.36
CA MET A 1 11.21 -5.14 21.34
C MET A 1 10.78 -5.23 19.88
N SER A 2 9.98 -6.23 19.53
CA SER A 2 9.47 -6.35 18.15
C SER A 2 8.32 -5.37 17.99
N THR A 3 8.51 -4.34 17.16
CA THR A 3 7.43 -3.44 16.72
C THR A 3 6.28 -4.31 16.21
N PRO A 4 5.01 -4.04 16.56
CA PRO A 4 3.89 -4.75 15.96
C PRO A 4 4.08 -4.72 14.44
N ALA A 5 4.19 -5.90 13.83
CA ALA A 5 4.33 -5.98 12.38
C ALA A 5 3.06 -5.35 11.80
N ALA A 6 3.22 -4.23 11.09
CA ALA A 6 2.10 -3.61 10.42
C ALA A 6 1.37 -4.67 9.57
N ALA A 7 0.03 -4.67 9.62
CA ALA A 7 -0.77 -5.63 8.88
C ALA A 7 -0.73 -5.27 7.39
N TRP A 8 0.20 -5.88 6.66
CA TRP A 8 0.34 -5.70 5.21
C TRP A 8 -0.67 -6.58 4.47
N PHE A 9 -1.47 -5.95 3.62
CA PHE A 9 -2.45 -6.58 2.74
C PHE A 9 -1.91 -6.63 1.32
N LYS A 10 -1.83 -7.83 0.75
CA LYS A 10 -1.43 -8.04 -0.64
C LYS A 10 -2.64 -7.90 -1.56
N SER A 11 -2.49 -7.16 -2.66
CA SER A 11 -3.56 -7.00 -3.66
C SER A 11 -3.92 -8.33 -4.34
N SER A 12 -5.21 -8.62 -4.54
CA SER A 12 -5.67 -9.83 -5.25
C SER A 12 -5.32 -9.87 -6.73
N TYR A 13 -4.87 -8.75 -7.32
CA TYR A 13 -4.38 -8.67 -8.68
C TYR A 13 -2.91 -9.13 -8.82
N SER A 14 -2.26 -9.53 -7.72
CA SER A 14 -0.92 -10.08 -7.71
C SER A 14 -0.89 -11.49 -8.32
N SER A 15 -0.69 -11.60 -9.63
CA SER A 15 -0.34 -12.86 -10.29
C SER A 15 1.17 -13.07 -10.27
N THR A 16 1.65 -14.29 -10.51
CA THR A 16 3.08 -14.67 -10.54
C THR A 16 3.92 -13.82 -11.52
N SER A 17 3.28 -13.15 -12.47
CA SER A 17 3.90 -12.27 -13.47
C SER A 17 3.62 -10.77 -13.27
N GLY A 18 2.86 -10.37 -12.25
CA GLY A 18 2.40 -8.99 -12.05
C GLY A 18 3.15 -8.24 -10.95
N ASP A 19 3.12 -6.91 -11.02
CA ASP A 19 3.66 -6.00 -10.01
C ASP A 19 2.83 -6.12 -8.73
N CYS A 20 3.36 -6.90 -7.78
CA CYS A 20 2.68 -7.24 -6.55
C CYS A 20 2.88 -6.10 -5.54
N VAL A 21 1.88 -5.25 -5.35
CA VAL A 21 1.91 -4.22 -4.29
C VAL A 21 1.26 -4.73 -3.00
N GLU A 22 1.80 -4.29 -1.87
CA GLU A 22 1.24 -4.47 -0.52
C GLU A 22 0.94 -3.12 0.10
N VAL A 23 -0.18 -3.03 0.83
CA VAL A 23 -0.62 -1.82 1.53
C VAL A 23 -0.80 -2.13 3.01
N ALA A 24 -0.39 -1.22 3.90
CA ALA A 24 -0.62 -1.33 5.33
C ALA A 24 -1.04 0.00 5.93
N PHE A 25 -1.95 -0.05 6.90
CA PHE A 25 -2.21 1.07 7.80
C PHE A 25 -1.14 1.02 8.90
N LEU A 26 -0.10 1.84 8.73
CA LEU A 26 1.03 1.91 9.67
C LEU A 26 0.64 2.69 10.94
N SER A 27 -0.26 3.67 10.80
CA SER A 27 -0.83 4.46 11.89
C SER A 27 -2.22 4.99 11.46
N PRO A 28 -3.01 5.61 12.36
CA PRO A 28 -4.29 6.23 12.00
C PRO A 28 -4.22 7.24 10.85
N ASP A 29 -3.06 7.85 10.63
CA ASP A 29 -2.83 8.86 9.59
C ASP A 29 -1.65 8.50 8.68
N THR A 30 -1.31 7.21 8.58
CA THR A 30 -0.20 6.77 7.74
C THR A 30 -0.51 5.47 7.06
N ILE A 31 -0.49 5.52 5.73
CA ILE A 31 -0.70 4.38 4.85
C ILE A 31 0.62 4.12 4.11
N GLY A 32 1.15 2.91 4.29
CA GLY A 32 2.35 2.44 3.62
C GLY A 32 1.98 1.62 2.39
N VAL A 33 2.70 1.81 1.29
CA VAL A 33 2.62 1.00 0.07
C VAL A 33 4.03 0.54 -0.26
N ARG A 34 4.21 -0.76 -0.47
CA ARG A 34 5.50 -1.33 -0.86
C ARG A 34 5.37 -2.38 -1.94
N ASP A 35 6.50 -2.67 -2.57
CA ASP A 35 6.62 -3.79 -3.48
C ASP A 35 6.78 -5.11 -2.71
N SER A 36 5.93 -6.09 -3.00
CA SER A 36 5.91 -7.42 -2.35
C SER A 36 7.17 -8.24 -2.69
N LYS A 37 7.86 -7.96 -3.81
CA LYS A 37 9.12 -8.62 -4.19
C LYS A 37 10.31 -8.01 -3.44
N ASN A 38 10.19 -6.79 -2.92
CA ASN A 38 11.20 -6.15 -2.07
C ASN A 38 10.59 -5.65 -0.73
N PRO A 39 10.18 -6.58 0.17
CA PRO A 39 9.48 -6.22 1.41
C PRO A 39 10.36 -5.46 2.43
N THR A 40 11.68 -5.53 2.29
CA THR A 40 12.66 -4.77 3.07
C THR A 40 13.09 -3.46 2.39
N GLY A 41 12.62 -3.23 1.17
CA GLY A 41 12.88 -2.01 0.41
C GLY A 41 12.11 -0.80 0.94
N PRO A 42 12.35 0.39 0.36
CA PRO A 42 11.63 1.59 0.73
C PRO A 42 10.14 1.45 0.43
N ALA A 43 9.30 1.79 1.41
CA ALA A 43 7.85 1.91 1.25
C ALA A 43 7.49 3.38 0.95
N LEU A 44 6.54 3.59 0.05
CA LEU A 44 5.88 4.88 -0.11
C LEU A 44 4.91 5.08 1.06
N THR A 45 4.92 6.26 1.65
CA THR A 45 4.04 6.60 2.77
C THR A 45 3.14 7.76 2.38
N PHE A 46 1.84 7.60 2.64
CA PHE A 46 0.81 8.59 2.41
C PHE A 46 0.13 8.92 3.73
N THR A 47 -0.36 10.15 3.88
CA THR A 47 -1.38 10.47 4.88
C THR A 47 -2.71 9.81 4.49
N ALA A 48 -3.64 9.70 5.45
CA ALA A 48 -4.95 9.14 5.15
C ALA A 48 -5.69 9.98 4.09
N ALA A 49 -5.58 11.32 4.18
CA ALA A 49 -6.21 12.24 3.23
C ALA A 49 -5.63 12.13 1.80
N GLU A 50 -4.31 11.99 1.66
CA GLU A 50 -3.67 11.80 0.36
C GLU A 50 -4.09 10.49 -0.29
N TRP A 51 -4.18 9.42 0.49
CA TRP A 51 -4.62 8.12 0.02
C TRP A 51 -6.08 8.13 -0.47
N ASP A 52 -6.96 8.79 0.27
CA ASP A 52 -8.36 8.93 -0.11
C ASP A 52 -8.51 9.73 -1.42
N SER A 53 -7.79 10.85 -1.54
CA SER A 53 -7.77 11.65 -2.77
C SER A 53 -7.21 10.87 -3.97
N PHE A 54 -6.13 10.13 -3.76
CA PHE A 54 -5.51 9.29 -4.78
C PHE A 54 -6.49 8.22 -5.30
N THR A 55 -7.10 7.45 -4.39
CA THR A 55 -8.02 6.36 -4.78
C THR A 55 -9.33 6.89 -5.36
N ALA A 56 -9.83 8.04 -4.90
CA ALA A 56 -10.97 8.72 -5.49
C ALA A 56 -10.70 9.13 -6.93
N THR A 57 -9.51 9.68 -7.22
CA THR A 57 -9.08 10.07 -8.56
C THR A 57 -8.99 8.86 -9.50
N LEU A 58 -8.41 7.75 -9.03
CA LEU A 58 -8.33 6.51 -9.82
C LEU A 58 -9.71 5.90 -10.14
N ARG A 59 -10.68 6.02 -9.23
CA ARG A 59 -12.06 5.54 -9.47
C ARG A 59 -12.83 6.44 -10.44
N ALA A 60 -12.59 7.75 -10.39
CA ALA A 60 -13.28 8.73 -11.23
C ALA A 60 -12.79 8.71 -12.69
N ASN A 61 -11.56 8.25 -12.92
CA ASN A 61 -10.97 8.09 -14.24
C ASN A 61 -10.69 6.62 -14.53
N PRO A 62 -11.72 5.81 -14.89
CA PRO A 62 -11.46 4.50 -15.44
C PRO A 62 -10.76 4.71 -16.78
N SER A 63 -9.51 4.27 -16.86
CA SER A 63 -8.76 4.14 -18.12
C SER A 63 -9.53 3.32 -19.15
#